data_AF-D8F5F4-F1
#
_entry.id   AF-D8F5F4-F1
#
_cell.length_a   1.000
_cell.length_b   1.000
_cell.length_c   1.000
_cell.angle_alpha   90.00
_cell.angle_beta   90.00
_cell.angle_gamma   90.00
#
_symmetry.space_group_name_H-M   'P 1'
#
loop_
_entity.id
_entity.type
_entity.pdbx_description
1 polymer ?
#
loop_
_entity_poly.entity_id
_entity_poly.type
_entity_poly.pdbx_seq_one_letter_code
_entity_poly.pdbx_strand_id
1 'polypeptide(L)' 'MGSTRTVDIHLLELRYAHCRIMNHQALKQLRDSIETYGQIVPALVVTEKDKLILVDGYLRVRALR' A
#
# COMPACT_ATOMS: atom_id res chain seq x y z
N MET A 1 -15.60 -10.47 -8.43
CA MET A 1 -14.20 -10.23 -8.86
C MET A 1 -13.82 -8.82 -8.42
N GLY A 2 -12.71 -8.64 -7.72
CA GLY A 2 -12.23 -7.30 -7.36
C GLY A 2 -11.76 -6.54 -8.61
N SER A 3 -12.03 -5.25 -8.69
CA SER A 3 -11.53 -4.39 -9.78
C SER A 3 -10.31 -3.61 -9.30
N THR A 4 -9.28 -3.54 -10.15
CA THR A 4 -8.05 -2.77 -9.87
C THR A 4 -8.20 -1.36 -10.42
N ARG A 5 -7.91 -0.34 -9.60
CA ARG A 5 -7.88 1.07 -10.02
C ARG A 5 -6.70 1.80 -9.40
N THR A 6 -6.23 2.85 -10.06
CA THR A 6 -5.25 3.78 -9.49
C THR A 6 -5.93 4.67 -8.45
N VAL A 7 -5.30 4.86 -7.30
CA VAL A 7 -5.79 5.70 -6.20
C VAL A 7 -4.61 6.49 -5.66
N ASP A 8 -4.81 7.79 -5.42
CA ASP A 8 -3.79 8.59 -4.76
C ASP A 8 -3.58 8.18 -3.31
N ILE A 9 -2.32 8.09 -2.88
CA ILE A 9 -1.94 7.62 -1.53
C ILE A 9 -2.57 8.47 -0.42
N HIS A 10 -2.83 9.76 -0.67
CA HIS A 10 -3.42 10.66 0.33
C HIS A 10 -4.89 10.37 0.61
N LEU A 11 -5.58 9.63 -0.27
CA LEU A 11 -6.97 9.20 -0.06
C LEU A 11 -7.08 7.93 0.80
N LEU A 12 -5.95 7.28 1.11
CA LEU A 12 -5.92 6.06 1.90
C LEU A 12 -5.91 6.34 3.40
N GLU A 13 -6.87 5.77 4.12
CA GLU A 13 -6.85 5.70 5.58
C GLU A 13 -5.99 4.53 6.04
N LEU A 14 -4.85 4.83 6.68
CA LEU A 14 -3.90 3.84 7.20
C LEU A 14 -4.29 3.35 8.60
N ARG A 15 -5.56 2.96 8.78
CA ARG A 15 -6.18 2.65 10.09
C ARG A 15 -5.38 1.65 10.93
N TYR A 16 -4.81 0.64 10.30
CA TYR A 16 -4.07 -0.44 10.97
C TYR A 16 -2.55 -0.29 10.88
N ALA A 17 -2.04 0.92 10.57
CA ALA A 17 -0.60 1.16 10.50
C ALA A 17 0.12 0.82 11.81
N HIS A 18 -0.54 1.07 12.94
CA HIS A 18 -0.04 0.79 14.29
C HIS A 18 0.17 -0.71 14.56
N CYS A 19 -0.48 -1.60 13.80
CA CYS A 19 -0.29 -3.05 13.93
C CYS A 19 0.91 -3.58 13.14
N ARG A 20 1.57 -2.75 12.32
CA ARG A 20 2.61 -3.21 11.39
C ARG A 20 3.99 -3.15 12.01
N ILE A 21 4.71 -4.25 11.92
CA ILE A 21 6.13 -4.31 12.29
C ILE A 21 6.98 -3.73 11.17
N MET A 22 7.93 -2.88 11.54
CA MET A 22 8.89 -2.26 10.64
C MET A 22 9.99 -3.25 10.24
N ASN A 23 10.12 -3.54 8.95
CA ASN A 23 11.31 -4.19 8.40
C ASN A 23 11.98 -3.28 7.37
N HIS A 24 13.07 -2.64 7.79
CA HIS A 24 13.80 -1.66 6.96
C HIS A 24 14.42 -2.30 5.71
N GLN A 25 14.91 -3.53 5.81
CA GLN A 25 15.53 -4.21 4.68
C GLN A 25 14.50 -4.60 3.62
N ALA A 26 13.35 -5.14 4.05
CA ALA A 26 12.24 -5.43 3.14
C ALA A 26 11.70 -4.15 2.47
N LEU A 27 11.64 -3.02 3.21
CA LEU A 27 11.24 -1.74 2.64
C LEU A 27 12.21 -1.28 1.54
N LYS A 28 13.51 -1.37 1.78
CA LYS A 28 14.54 -1.00 0.78
C LYS A 28 14.41 -1.87 -0.48
N GLN A 29 14.37 -3.18 -0.31
CA GLN A 29 14.23 -4.11 -1.44
C GLN A 29 12.95 -3.86 -2.24
N LEU A 30 11.83 -3.55 -1.56
CA LEU A 30 10.57 -3.25 -2.23
C LEU A 30 10.61 -1.92 -2.98
N ARG A 31 11.28 -0.89 -2.44
CA ARG A 31 11.51 0.37 -3.14
C ARG A 31 12.28 0.15 -4.43
N ASP A 32 13.42 -0.52 -4.36
CA ASP A 32 14.29 -0.80 -5.52
C ASP A 32 13.51 -1.60 -6.60
N SER A 33 12.70 -2.57 -6.16
CA SER A 33 11.83 -3.34 -7.06
C SER A 33 10.75 -2.50 -7.73
N ILE A 34 10.06 -1.64 -6.98
CA ILE A 34 9.01 -0.76 -7.53
C ILE A 34 9.61 0.27 -8.47
N GLU A 35 10.80 0.81 -8.18
CA GLU A 35 11.49 1.74 -9.07
C GLU A 35 11.85 1.09 -10.40
N THR A 36 12.27 -0.17 -10.38
CA THR A 36 12.69 -0.91 -11.58
C THR A 36 11.51 -1.41 -12.42
N TYR A 37 10.45 -1.91 -11.77
CA TYR A 37 9.37 -2.65 -12.44
C TYR A 37 7.99 -2.02 -12.29
N GLY A 38 7.86 -0.93 -11.53
CA GLY A 38 6.59 -0.40 -11.09
C GLY A 38 5.90 -1.29 -10.06
N GLN A 39 4.67 -0.93 -9.70
CA GLN A 39 3.86 -1.75 -8.80
C GLN A 39 3.13 -2.85 -9.58
N ILE A 40 3.62 -4.09 -9.47
CA ILE A 40 3.02 -5.27 -10.12
C ILE A 40 1.78 -5.77 -9.36
N VAL A 41 1.88 -5.83 -8.03
CA VAL A 41 0.79 -6.35 -7.17
C VAL A 41 0.06 -5.17 -6.52
N PRO A 42 -1.27 -5.02 -6.74
CA PRO A 42 -2.04 -3.93 -6.15
C PRO A 42 -2.13 -4.06 -4.62
N ALA A 43 -2.34 -2.94 -3.94
CA ALA A 43 -2.66 -2.92 -2.52
C ALA A 43 -4.14 -3.27 -2.31
N LEU A 44 -4.48 -3.90 -1.17
CA LEU A 44 -5.86 -4.25 -0.86
C LEU A 44 -6.50 -3.15 -0.02
N VAL A 45 -7.63 -2.65 -0.51
CA VAL A 45 -8.38 -1.57 0.10
C VAL A 45 -9.83 -2.01 0.22
N VAL A 46 -10.48 -1.62 1.31
CA VAL A 46 -11.93 -1.72 1.47
C VAL A 46 -12.54 -0.32 1.54
N THR A 47 -13.73 -0.18 0.98
CA THR A 47 -14.50 1.05 1.08
C THR A 47 -15.41 0.97 2.31
N GLU A 48 -15.32 1.96 3.20
CA GLU A 48 -16.27 2.13 4.31
C GLU A 48 -16.80 3.56 4.27
N LYS A 49 -18.10 3.71 3.98
CA LYS A 49 -18.71 5.00 3.64
C LYS A 49 -17.89 5.66 2.50
N ASP A 50 -17.36 6.85 2.72
CA ASP A 50 -16.55 7.59 1.73
C ASP A 50 -15.04 7.41 1.91
N LYS A 51 -14.60 6.42 2.71
CA LYS A 51 -13.20 6.22 3.05
C LYS A 51 -12.63 4.97 2.39
N LEU A 52 -11.37 5.08 1.97
CA LEU A 52 -10.58 3.97 1.42
C LEU A 52 -9.61 3.47 2.47
N ILE A 53 -9.95 2.37 3.14
CA ILE A 53 -9.14 1.84 4.23
C ILE A 53 -8.17 0.82 3.69
N LEU A 54 -6.88 1.04 3.93
CA LEU A 54 -5.84 0.09 3.55
C LEU A 54 -5.91 -1.15 4.47
N VAL A 55 -6.19 -2.32 3.89
CA VAL A 55 -6.22 -3.60 4.61
C VAL A 55 -4.88 -4.31 4.50
N ASP A 56 -4.32 -4.37 3.30
CA ASP A 56 -3.01 -4.98 3.04
C ASP A 56 -2.18 -4.20 2.02
N GLY A 57 -0.86 -4.40 2.03
CA GLY A 57 0.07 -3.65 1.19
C GLY A 57 0.67 -2.42 1.86
N TYR A 58 0.67 -2.37 3.20
CA TYR A 58 1.28 -1.27 3.97
C TYR A 58 2.75 -1.01 3.60
N LEU A 59 3.53 -2.07 3.37
CA LEU A 59 4.93 -1.92 2.96
C LEU A 59 5.03 -1.29 1.56
N ARG A 60 4.12 -1.62 0.63
CA ARG A 60 4.07 -1.04 -0.73
C ARG A 60 3.74 0.45 -0.67
N VAL A 61 2.71 0.82 0.08
CA VAL A 61 2.33 2.24 0.26
C VAL A 61 3.48 3.03 0.88
N ARG A 62 4.24 2.42 1.80
CA ARG A 62 5.42 3.06 2.40
C ARG A 62 6.63 3.13 1.47
N ALA A 63 6.77 2.19 0.54
CA ALA A 63 7.83 2.22 -0.46
C ALA A 63 7.58 3.31 -1.53
N LEU A 64 6.31 3.68 -1.76
CA LEU A 64 5.90 4.72 -2.70
C LEU A 64 5.93 6.14 -2.12
N ARG A 65 6.25 6.29 -0.83
CA ARG A 65 6.43 7.58 -0.16
C ARG A 65 7.91 7.88 -0.01
#